data_AF-A0A519SHZ5-F1
#
_entry.id   AF-A0A519SHZ5-F1
#
_cell.length_a   1.000
_cell.length_b   1.000
_cell.length_c   1.000
_cell.angle_alpha   90.00
_cell.angle_beta   90.00
_cell.angle_gamma   90.00
#
_symmetry.space_group_name_H-M   'P 1'
#
loop_
_entity.id
_entity.type
_entity.pdbx_description
1 polymer ?
#
loop_
_entity_poly.entity_id
_entity_poly.type
_entity_poly.pdbx_seq_one_letter_code
_entity_poly.pdbx_strand_id
1 'polypeptide(L)'
;MPKTWFSSVLLAGLLLAGSSFLGAAPAWAQNTSELGIGLGGTNYKGEVSPQYQFKNNRPALTVFYRRDISAPITLRGGLTVGGLRANDANVEGVNGSVPPLQSYRQVSMRGTVVELSGVVEYNFLDYHDRRDQNKVHLSPYLFIG
;
A
#
# COMPACT_ATOMS: atom_id res chain seq x y z
N MET A 1 34.73 -18.75 -28.28
CA MET A 1 33.47 -17.99 -28.07
C MET A 1 33.68 -16.94 -26.99
N PRO A 2 33.86 -15.64 -27.30
CA PRO A 2 33.93 -14.59 -26.27
C PRO A 2 32.68 -13.70 -26.35
N LYS A 3 31.76 -13.79 -25.38
CA LYS A 3 30.59 -12.88 -25.35
C LYS A 3 30.04 -12.67 -23.94
N THR A 4 30.83 -12.05 -23.07
CA THR A 4 30.36 -11.55 -21.75
C THR A 4 30.68 -10.08 -21.52
N TRP A 5 31.63 -9.50 -22.27
CA TRP A 5 32.13 -8.15 -22.04
C TRP A 5 31.08 -7.04 -22.29
N PHE A 6 30.20 -7.22 -23.28
CA PHE A 6 29.18 -6.21 -23.61
C PHE A 6 28.09 -6.07 -22.52
N SER A 7 27.80 -7.16 -21.79
CA SER A 7 26.81 -7.15 -20.69
C SER A 7 27.34 -6.39 -19.47
N SER A 8 28.63 -6.57 -19.15
CA SER A 8 29.28 -5.90 -18.03
C SER A 8 29.41 -4.39 -18.24
N VAL A 9 29.64 -3.94 -19.48
CA VAL A 9 29.71 -2.50 -19.82
C VAL A 9 28.34 -1.82 -19.69
N LEU A 10 27.26 -2.51 -20.06
CA LEU A 10 25.90 -1.98 -19.96
C LEU A 10 25.46 -1.86 -18.49
N LEU A 11 25.85 -2.82 -17.65
CA LEU A 11 25.63 -2.76 -16.20
C LEU A 11 26.42 -1.64 -15.53
N ALA A 12 27.68 -1.43 -15.93
CA ALA A 12 28.50 -0.33 -15.42
C ALA A 12 27.98 1.04 -15.86
N GLY A 13 27.45 1.16 -17.08
CA GLY A 13 26.80 2.36 -17.59
C GLY A 13 25.51 2.72 -16.83
N LEU A 14 24.69 1.72 -16.48
CA LEU A 14 23.50 1.91 -15.64
C LEU A 14 23.85 2.34 -14.20
N LEU A 15 24.93 1.80 -13.63
CA LEU A 15 25.42 2.20 -12.30
C LEU A 15 25.94 3.64 -12.26
N LEU A 16 26.56 4.12 -13.35
CA LEU A 16 27.07 5.50 -13.45
C LEU A 16 25.98 6.52 -13.84
N ALA A 17 24.97 6.11 -14.61
CA ALA A 17 23.80 6.94 -14.86
C ALA A 17 22.95 7.13 -13.60
N GLY A 18 22.91 6.13 -12.70
CA GLY A 18 22.21 6.21 -11.41
C GLY A 18 22.85 7.19 -10.42
N SER A 19 24.16 7.44 -10.50
CA SER A 19 24.87 8.35 -9.59
C SER A 19 24.78 9.83 -9.99
N SER A 20 24.26 10.13 -11.18
CA SER A 20 24.08 11.51 -11.67
C SER A 20 22.83 12.21 -11.09
N PHE A 21 21.98 11.50 -10.35
CA PHE A 21 20.74 12.04 -9.78
C PHE A 21 20.90 12.63 -8.37
N LEU A 22 22.11 12.64 -7.80
CA LEU A 22 22.41 13.29 -6.52
C LEU A 22 22.80 14.76 -6.75
N GLY A 23 21.92 15.52 -7.42
CA GLY A 23 21.99 16.97 -7.42
C GLY A 23 21.65 17.49 -6.03
N ALA A 24 22.46 18.42 -5.50
CA ALA A 24 22.24 19.06 -4.21
C ALA A 24 20.81 19.64 -4.13
N ALA A 25 19.95 18.96 -3.38
CA ALA A 25 18.62 19.46 -3.08
C ALA A 25 18.75 20.66 -2.13
N PRO A 26 17.97 21.76 -2.32
CA PRO A 26 17.89 22.80 -1.32
C PRO A 26 17.44 22.16 0.00
N ALA A 27 18.13 22.48 1.09
CA ALA A 27 17.80 21.99 2.43
C ALA A 27 16.47 22.60 2.90
N TRP A 28 15.35 21.99 2.50
CA TRP A 28 14.05 22.21 3.13
C TRP A 28 14.01 21.40 4.43
N ALA A 29 14.70 21.90 5.45
CA ALA A 29 14.85 21.26 6.77
C ALA A 29 13.53 21.06 7.55
N GLN A 30 12.38 21.38 6.96
CA GLN A 30 11.04 21.20 7.54
C GLN A 30 10.24 20.06 6.88
N ASN A 31 10.73 19.47 5.79
CA ASN A 31 10.01 18.46 5.01
C ASN A 31 10.72 17.11 5.12
N THR A 32 10.32 16.27 6.09
CA THR A 32 10.86 14.91 6.24
C THR A 32 10.32 14.01 5.14
N SER A 33 11.18 13.13 4.62
CA SER A 33 10.82 12.12 3.62
C SER A 33 11.05 10.73 4.21
N GLU A 34 10.03 9.88 4.15
CA GLU A 34 10.06 8.55 4.73
C GLU A 34 9.67 7.50 3.69
N LEU A 35 10.40 6.39 3.64
CA LEU A 35 10.04 5.23 2.85
C LEU A 35 9.63 4.11 3.81
N GLY A 36 8.47 3.51 3.58
CA GLY A 36 7.90 2.48 4.42
C GLY A 36 7.38 1.28 3.64
N ILE A 37 7.23 0.19 4.37
CA ILE A 37 6.59 -1.05 3.89
C ILE A 37 5.44 -1.40 4.82
N GLY A 38 4.40 -2.03 4.28
CA GLY A 38 3.22 -2.47 4.99
C GLY A 38 2.87 -3.91 4.62
N LEU A 39 2.34 -4.63 5.60
CA LEU A 39 1.75 -5.96 5.41
C LEU A 39 0.30 -5.88 5.84
N GLY A 40 -0.58 -6.50 5.07
CA GLY A 40 -2.01 -6.43 5.31
C GLY A 40 -2.79 -7.54 4.62
N GLY A 41 -4.09 -7.34 4.55
CA GLY A 41 -5.02 -8.25 3.91
C GLY A 41 -5.93 -7.51 2.94
N THR A 42 -6.39 -8.22 1.91
CA THR A 42 -7.38 -7.78 0.94
C THR A 42 -8.60 -8.69 1.04
N ASN A 43 -9.79 -8.10 0.90
CA ASN A 43 -11.06 -8.81 0.92
C ASN A 43 -11.96 -8.27 -0.19
N TYR A 44 -12.46 -9.15 -1.05
CA TYR A 44 -13.38 -8.71 -2.10
C TYR A 44 -14.76 -8.41 -1.52
N LYS A 45 -15.29 -7.22 -1.82
CA LYS A 45 -16.67 -6.83 -1.56
C LYS A 45 -17.29 -6.33 -2.85
N GLY A 46 -18.34 -7.01 -3.31
CA GLY A 46 -18.99 -6.72 -4.58
C GLY A 46 -20.17 -7.65 -4.86
N GLU A 47 -20.54 -7.78 -6.12
CA GLU A 47 -21.60 -8.66 -6.60
C GLU A 47 -21.37 -10.14 -6.28
N VAL A 48 -20.12 -10.63 -6.31
CA VAL A 48 -19.78 -12.02 -5.95
C VAL A 48 -19.86 -12.24 -4.44
N SER A 49 -19.44 -11.25 -3.65
CA SER A 49 -19.44 -11.31 -2.19
C SER A 49 -19.99 -10.00 -1.63
N PRO A 50 -21.32 -9.88 -1.43
CA PRO A 50 -21.94 -8.61 -1.02
C PRO A 50 -21.55 -8.14 0.38
N GLN A 51 -21.18 -9.11 1.22
CA GLN A 51 -20.75 -8.89 2.59
C GLN A 51 -19.29 -9.32 2.75
N TYR A 52 -18.66 -8.84 3.83
CA TYR A 52 -17.31 -9.25 4.18
C TYR A 52 -17.28 -10.76 4.49
N GLN A 53 -16.33 -11.46 3.89
CA GLN A 53 -16.17 -12.90 4.07
C GLN A 53 -14.77 -13.23 4.56
N PHE A 54 -14.62 -13.73 5.78
CA PHE A 54 -13.30 -14.00 6.36
C PHE A 54 -12.48 -14.99 5.52
N LYS A 55 -13.14 -15.98 4.90
CA LYS A 55 -12.53 -16.97 3.99
C LYS A 55 -11.96 -16.37 2.69
N ASN A 56 -12.36 -15.15 2.36
CA ASN A 56 -11.89 -14.43 1.16
C ASN A 56 -10.63 -13.59 1.43
N ASN A 57 -10.16 -13.50 2.67
CA ASN A 57 -8.95 -12.77 3.00
C ASN A 57 -7.72 -13.33 2.28
N ARG A 58 -6.90 -12.42 1.77
CA ARG A 58 -5.64 -12.72 1.09
C ARG A 58 -4.56 -11.77 1.54
N PRO A 59 -3.30 -12.22 1.69
CA PRO A 59 -2.21 -11.34 2.07
C PRO A 59 -1.99 -10.27 1.00
N ALA A 60 -1.59 -9.10 1.45
CA ALA A 60 -1.18 -7.96 0.64
C ALA A 60 0.08 -7.33 1.22
N LEU A 61 0.90 -6.78 0.33
CA LEU A 61 2.10 -6.04 0.64
C LEU A 61 2.00 -4.65 0.04
N THR A 62 2.42 -3.65 0.79
CA THR A 62 2.40 -2.25 0.38
C THR A 62 3.79 -1.66 0.53
N VAL A 63 4.23 -0.89 -0.45
CA VAL A 63 5.37 0.02 -0.32
C VAL A 63 4.82 1.43 -0.42
N PHE A 64 5.25 2.32 0.45
CA PHE A 64 4.75 3.70 0.44
C PHE A 64 5.86 4.70 0.75
N TYR A 65 5.73 5.88 0.17
CA TYR A 65 6.60 7.01 0.39
C TYR A 65 5.77 8.13 1.01
N ARG A 66 6.23 8.67 2.14
CA ARG A 66 5.62 9.81 2.85
C ARG A 66 6.53 11.01 2.77
N ARG A 67 5.93 12.19 2.62
CA ARG A 67 6.63 13.46 2.59
C ARG A 67 5.83 14.50 3.34
N ASP A 68 6.47 15.10 4.33
CA ASP A 68 5.88 16.20 5.10
C ASP A 68 5.96 17.48 4.27
N ILE A 69 4.82 18.17 4.18
CA ILE A 69 4.70 19.47 3.51
C ILE A 69 4.65 20.59 4.54
N SER A 70 4.11 20.31 5.72
CA SER A 70 4.10 21.18 6.89
C SER A 70 4.00 20.33 8.16
N ALA A 71 4.17 20.92 9.34
CA ALA A 71 4.09 20.21 10.61
C ALA A 71 2.82 19.31 10.76
N PRO A 72 1.60 19.76 10.38
CA PRO A 72 0.43 18.89 10.44
C PRO A 72 0.11 18.14 9.14
N ILE A 73 0.68 18.49 7.98
CA ILE A 73 0.26 17.91 6.68
C ILE A 73 1.36 17.06 6.06
N THR A 74 1.03 15.79 5.81
CA THR A 74 1.89 14.81 5.16
C THR A 74 1.22 14.29 3.88
N LEU A 75 1.98 14.16 2.80
CA LEU A 75 1.56 13.47 1.58
C LEU A 75 2.13 12.07 1.56
N ARG A 76 1.32 11.09 1.17
CA ARG A 76 1.71 9.69 1.07
C ARG A 76 1.34 9.11 -0.29
N GLY A 77 2.32 8.63 -1.04
CA GLY A 77 2.11 7.80 -2.22
C GLY A 77 2.33 6.32 -1.87
N GLY A 78 1.48 5.43 -2.35
CA GLY A 78 1.56 4.00 -2.05
C GLY A 78 1.37 3.12 -3.28
N LEU A 79 2.06 1.99 -3.31
CA LEU A 79 1.81 0.90 -4.22
C LEU A 79 1.51 -0.36 -3.40
N THR A 80 0.31 -0.91 -3.55
CA THR A 80 -0.12 -2.14 -2.88
C THR A 80 -0.29 -3.25 -3.90
N VAL A 81 0.21 -4.44 -3.58
CA VAL A 81 -0.04 -5.67 -4.34
C VAL A 81 -0.63 -6.73 -3.41
N GLY A 82 -1.73 -7.34 -3.83
CA GLY A 82 -2.44 -8.33 -3.02
C GLY A 82 -3.20 -9.35 -3.85
N GLY A 83 -3.47 -10.51 -3.27
CA GLY A 83 -4.35 -11.49 -3.89
C GLY A 83 -5.81 -11.10 -3.74
N LEU A 84 -6.67 -11.36 -4.72
CA LEU A 84 -8.11 -11.14 -4.59
C LEU A 84 -8.84 -12.47 -4.75
N ARG A 85 -9.85 -12.71 -3.91
CA ARG A 85 -10.68 -13.91 -4.01
C ARG A 85 -12.12 -13.61 -3.64
N ALA A 86 -13.05 -14.21 -4.36
CA ALA A 86 -14.45 -14.31 -3.97
C ALA A 86 -15.00 -15.67 -4.39
N ASN A 87 -15.93 -16.25 -3.61
CA ASN A 87 -16.61 -17.48 -3.97
C ASN A 87 -18.04 -17.41 -3.44
N ASP A 88 -19.01 -17.67 -4.32
CA ASP A 88 -20.43 -17.73 -3.98
C ASP A 88 -20.72 -18.76 -2.87
N ALA A 89 -19.99 -19.88 -2.85
CA ALA A 89 -20.14 -20.90 -1.81
C ALA A 89 -19.69 -20.45 -0.42
N ASN A 90 -18.95 -19.34 -0.31
CA ASN A 90 -18.52 -18.78 0.96
C ASN A 90 -19.51 -17.75 1.52
N VAL A 91 -20.52 -17.32 0.74
CA VAL A 91 -21.45 -16.27 1.19
C VAL A 91 -22.47 -16.85 2.16
N GLU A 92 -22.55 -16.28 3.35
CA GLU A 92 -23.49 -16.71 4.39
C GLU A 92 -24.79 -15.90 4.32
N GLY A 93 -25.92 -16.57 4.08
CA GLY A 93 -27.25 -15.97 4.11
C GLY A 93 -27.79 -15.81 5.54
N VAL A 94 -28.97 -15.20 5.65
CA VAL A 94 -29.65 -14.92 6.93
C VAL A 94 -29.85 -16.19 7.79
N ASN A 95 -29.99 -17.35 7.14
CA ASN A 95 -30.24 -18.63 7.79
C ASN A 95 -28.95 -19.47 7.97
N GLY A 96 -27.76 -18.89 7.74
CA GLY A 96 -26.48 -19.62 7.76
C GLY A 96 -26.24 -20.51 6.53
N SER A 97 -27.19 -20.55 5.58
CA SER A 97 -27.05 -21.24 4.29
C SER A 97 -26.62 -20.27 3.19
N VAL A 98 -26.07 -20.82 2.09
CA VAL A 98 -25.72 -20.01 0.90
C VAL A 98 -27.01 -19.42 0.32
N PRO A 99 -27.08 -18.10 0.06
CA PRO A 99 -28.30 -17.50 -0.47
C PRO A 99 -28.64 -18.04 -1.88
N PRO A 100 -29.93 -18.05 -2.28
CA PRO A 100 -30.37 -18.69 -3.52
C PRO A 100 -29.65 -18.18 -4.78
N LEU A 101 -29.36 -16.88 -4.85
CA LEU A 101 -28.68 -16.26 -5.98
C LEU A 101 -27.25 -16.79 -6.15
N GLN A 102 -26.48 -16.81 -5.06
CA GLN A 102 -25.12 -17.32 -5.02
C GLN A 102 -25.10 -18.83 -5.28
N SER A 103 -26.09 -19.56 -4.72
CA SER A 103 -26.23 -21.00 -4.96
C SER A 103 -26.55 -21.34 -6.41
N TYR A 104 -27.27 -20.48 -7.14
CA TYR A 104 -27.56 -20.65 -8.56
C TYR A 104 -26.37 -20.24 -9.44
N ARG A 105 -25.70 -19.13 -9.12
CA ARG A 105 -24.60 -18.57 -9.92
C ARG A 105 -23.30 -19.38 -9.81
N GLN A 106 -22.98 -19.91 -8.63
CA GLN A 106 -21.81 -20.76 -8.36
C GLN A 106 -20.47 -20.20 -8.90
N VAL A 107 -20.29 -18.88 -8.86
CA VAL A 107 -19.08 -18.22 -9.38
C VAL A 107 -17.96 -18.21 -8.35
N SER A 108 -16.74 -18.45 -8.83
CA SER A 108 -15.50 -18.33 -8.07
C SER A 108 -14.54 -17.42 -8.83
N MET A 109 -14.09 -16.35 -8.15
CA MET A 109 -13.15 -15.38 -8.66
C MET A 109 -11.83 -15.50 -7.91
N ARG A 110 -10.72 -15.47 -8.65
CA ARG A 110 -9.37 -15.34 -8.12
C ARG A 110 -8.56 -14.42 -9.01
N GLY A 111 -7.80 -13.53 -8.41
CA GLY A 111 -6.93 -12.61 -9.15
C GLY A 111 -5.84 -12.04 -8.26
N THR A 112 -5.08 -11.12 -8.84
CA THR A 112 -4.13 -10.26 -8.15
C THR A 112 -4.52 -8.83 -8.44
N VAL A 113 -4.53 -8.00 -7.41
CA VAL A 113 -4.77 -6.56 -7.52
C VAL A 113 -3.46 -5.82 -7.29
N VAL A 114 -3.22 -4.81 -8.12
CA VAL A 114 -2.15 -3.82 -7.93
C VAL A 114 -2.85 -2.46 -7.84
N GLU A 115 -2.60 -1.75 -6.74
CA GLU A 115 -3.26 -0.50 -6.40
C GLU A 115 -2.21 0.59 -6.23
N LEU A 116 -2.40 1.69 -6.94
CA LEU A 116 -1.65 2.93 -6.74
C LEU A 116 -2.52 3.89 -5.94
N SER A 117 -2.02 4.39 -4.83
CA SER A 117 -2.74 5.29 -3.94
C SER A 117 -1.97 6.59 -3.69
N GLY A 118 -2.73 7.66 -3.46
CA GLY A 118 -2.22 8.97 -3.07
C GLY A 118 -3.10 9.51 -1.95
N VAL A 119 -2.50 9.75 -0.79
CA VAL A 119 -3.18 10.08 0.46
C VAL A 119 -2.63 11.38 1.01
N VAL A 120 -3.51 12.24 1.52
CA VAL A 120 -3.16 13.39 2.34
C VAL A 120 -3.50 13.05 3.79
N GLU A 121 -2.53 13.19 4.69
CA GLU A 121 -2.64 12.93 6.11
C GLU A 121 -2.56 14.27 6.87
N TYR A 122 -3.50 14.50 7.78
CA TYR A 122 -3.49 15.59 8.75
C TYR A 122 -3.19 15.02 10.14
N ASN A 123 -2.01 15.30 10.67
CA ASN A 123 -1.54 14.89 11.99
C ASN A 123 -1.93 15.95 13.02
N PHE A 124 -2.66 15.56 14.07
CA PHE A 124 -3.11 16.50 15.11
C PHE A 124 -1.98 16.92 16.06
N LEU A 125 -1.01 16.02 16.26
CA LEU A 125 0.14 16.24 17.11
C LEU A 125 1.40 16.25 16.26
N ASP A 126 2.27 17.23 16.52
CA ASP A 126 3.62 17.25 15.97
C ASP A 126 4.37 16.02 16.51
N TYR A 127 4.86 15.18 15.60
CA TYR A 127 5.62 13.98 15.93
C TYR A 127 7.13 14.15 15.80
N HIS A 128 7.58 15.33 15.39
CA HIS A 128 8.98 15.71 15.39
C HIS A 128 9.38 16.38 16.71
N ASP A 129 8.47 17.14 17.37
CA ASP A 129 8.76 17.72 18.69
C ASP A 129 8.53 16.72 19.85
N ARG A 130 9.64 16.17 20.34
CA ARG A 130 9.66 15.19 21.44
C ARG A 130 9.18 15.75 22.79
N ARG A 131 9.04 17.06 22.94
CA ARG A 131 8.64 17.69 24.21
C ARG A 131 7.14 17.57 24.46
N ASP A 132 6.34 17.52 23.39
CA ASP A 132 4.88 17.45 23.46
C ASP A 132 4.36 16.01 23.56
N GLN A 133 5.19 15.00 23.23
CA GLN A 133 4.84 13.59 23.32
C GLN A 133 5.18 13.00 24.69
N ASN A 134 4.24 13.08 25.63
CA ASN A 134 4.38 12.51 26.96
C ASN A 134 4.40 10.96 26.92
N LYS A 135 5.57 10.34 27.10
CA LYS A 135 5.86 8.88 27.23
C LYS A 135 5.41 7.93 26.11
N VAL A 136 4.40 8.26 25.30
CA VAL A 136 3.86 7.40 24.23
C VAL A 136 3.98 8.13 22.90
N HIS A 137 4.82 7.60 22.00
CA HIS A 137 5.01 8.13 20.65
C HIS A 137 3.85 7.70 19.75
N LEU A 138 2.69 8.32 19.94
CA LEU A 138 1.49 8.08 19.16
C LEU A 138 0.90 9.42 18.73
N SER A 139 0.82 9.65 17.43
CA SER A 139 0.13 10.80 16.85
C SER A 139 -1.13 10.32 16.13
N PRO A 140 -2.33 10.70 16.59
CA PRO A 140 -3.54 10.45 15.83
C PRO A 140 -3.51 11.31 14.55
N TYR A 141 -4.00 10.75 13.45
CA TYR A 141 -4.10 11.45 12.18
C TYR A 141 -5.43 11.15 11.48
N LEU A 142 -5.87 12.09 10.67
CA LEU A 142 -6.95 11.92 9.71
C LEU A 142 -6.33 11.78 8.32
N PHE A 143 -6.90 10.95 7.46
CA PHE A 143 -6.42 10.83 6.08
C PHE A 143 -7.55 10.87 5.07
N ILE A 144 -7.23 11.33 3.86
CA ILE A 144 -8.11 11.31 2.70
C ILE A 144 -7.32 10.90 1.46
N GLY A 145 -7.89 10.01 0.65
CA GLY A 145 -7.28 9.47 -0.56
C GLY A 145 -7.62 8.02 -0.78
#